data_AF-A0A1I4A9L9-F1
#
_entry.id   AF-A0A1I4A9L9-F1
#
_cell.length_a   1.000
_cell.length_b   1.000
_cell.length_c   1.000
_cell.angle_alpha   90.00
_cell.angle_beta   90.00
_cell.angle_gamma   90.00
#
_symmetry.space_group_name_H-M   'P 1'
#
loop_
_entity.id
_entity.type
_entity.pdbx_description
1 polymer ?
#
loop_
_entity_poly.entity_id
_entity_poly.type
_entity_poly.pdbx_seq_one_letter_code
_entity_poly.pdbx_strand_id
1 'polypeptide(L)'
;MKLILTFATVLGFGSAAWGNTNALKNPVNSLPEAGTFEVVNKWSPKADYFWCAASQAALARGASHRDRLYVSAGMGPSRTVSGAQAVAFTFRPGQELLARASNGSDLSRVGSNMSVQQGKRRCVRELDG
;
A
#
# COMPACT_ATOMS: atom_id res chain seq x y z
N MET A 1 60.26 26.55 21.35
CA MET A 1 59.10 25.89 21.99
C MET A 1 58.02 25.70 20.93
N LYS A 2 57.73 24.47 20.50
CA LYS A 2 56.67 24.15 19.53
C LYS A 2 55.59 23.36 20.27
N LEU A 3 54.43 24.00 20.48
CA LEU A 3 53.26 23.39 21.10
C LEU A 3 52.57 22.50 20.06
N ILE A 4 52.38 21.22 20.37
CA ILE A 4 51.59 20.29 19.55
C ILE A 4 50.23 20.15 20.24
N LEU A 5 49.17 20.67 19.60
CA LEU A 5 47.79 20.44 20.02
C LEU A 5 47.32 19.08 19.48
N THR A 6 47.06 18.13 20.38
CA THR A 6 46.39 16.86 20.09
C THR A 6 44.88 17.06 20.14
N PHE A 7 44.21 16.92 18.99
CA PHE A 7 42.75 16.82 18.91
C PHE A 7 42.31 15.40 19.30
N ALA A 8 41.51 15.28 20.36
CA ALA A 8 40.86 14.03 20.75
C ALA A 8 39.52 13.90 20.01
N THR A 9 39.46 13.01 19.02
CA THR A 9 38.23 12.64 18.31
C THR A 9 37.40 11.69 19.16
N VAL A 10 36.24 12.15 19.64
CA VAL A 10 35.24 11.30 20.30
C VAL A 10 34.39 10.66 19.21
N LEU A 11 34.40 9.32 19.14
CA LEU A 11 33.53 8.52 18.27
C LEU A 11 32.09 8.60 18.79
N GLY A 12 31.21 9.26 18.05
CA GLY A 12 29.77 9.24 18.32
C GLY A 12 29.19 7.85 18.03
N PHE A 13 28.60 7.22 19.04
CA PHE A 13 27.76 6.03 18.85
C PHE A 13 26.47 6.46 18.16
N GLY A 14 26.39 6.23 16.85
CA GLY A 14 25.12 6.32 16.12
C GLY A 14 24.25 5.14 16.50
N SER A 15 23.24 5.35 17.34
CA SER A 15 22.13 4.41 17.48
C SER A 15 21.36 4.41 16.17
N ALA A 16 21.67 3.47 15.27
CA ALA A 16 20.74 3.09 14.22
C ALA A 16 19.60 2.31 14.88
N ALA A 17 18.67 3.03 15.53
CA ALA A 17 17.37 2.46 15.86
C ALA A 17 16.71 2.13 14.52
N TRP A 18 16.65 0.85 14.19
CA TRP A 18 16.03 0.33 12.97
C TRP A 18 14.61 0.87 12.90
N GLY A 19 14.33 1.63 11.84
CA GLY A 19 13.04 2.26 11.64
C GLY A 19 11.92 1.23 11.74
N ASN A 20 10.90 1.55 12.53
CA ASN A 20 9.65 0.82 12.57
C ASN A 20 9.03 0.83 11.16
N THR A 21 9.25 -0.23 10.38
CA THR A 21 8.83 -0.32 8.98
C THR A 21 7.78 -1.41 8.82
N ASN A 22 6.64 -1.20 9.49
CA ASN A 22 5.32 -1.64 9.05
C ASN A 22 5.19 -3.13 8.70
N ALA A 23 5.07 -3.98 9.73
CA ALA A 23 4.51 -5.33 9.59
C ALA A 23 3.06 -5.36 9.02
N LEU A 24 2.45 -4.19 8.72
CA LEU A 24 1.07 -4.02 8.25
C LEU A 24 0.95 -3.50 6.80
N LYS A 25 2.07 -3.32 6.08
CA LYS A 25 2.06 -2.86 4.68
C LYS A 25 2.22 -4.03 3.73
N ASN A 26 1.09 -4.62 3.35
CA ASN A 26 1.06 -5.59 2.25
C ASN A 26 1.76 -4.99 1.01
N PRO A 27 2.71 -5.71 0.37
CA PRO A 27 3.41 -5.22 -0.81
C PRO A 27 2.44 -4.86 -1.93
N VAL A 28 2.80 -3.85 -2.73
CA VAL A 28 2.01 -3.44 -3.88
C VAL A 28 2.84 -3.56 -5.14
N ASN A 29 2.39 -4.41 -6.06
CA ASN A 29 3.07 -4.67 -7.33
C ASN A 29 2.23 -4.11 -8.47
N SER A 30 2.88 -3.45 -9.43
CA SER A 30 2.19 -2.93 -10.61
C SER A 30 1.71 -4.07 -11.51
N LEU A 31 0.57 -3.87 -12.15
CA LEU A 31 0.07 -4.73 -13.20
C LEU A 31 0.17 -4.01 -14.57
N PRO A 32 0.15 -4.74 -15.70
CA PRO A 32 0.33 -4.14 -17.02
C PRO A 32 -0.77 -3.13 -17.40
N GLU A 33 -1.97 -3.30 -16.87
CA GLU A 33 -3.11 -2.46 -17.19
C GLU A 33 -2.97 -1.05 -16.55
N ALA A 34 -3.34 -0.01 -17.30
CA ALA A 34 -3.17 1.37 -16.85
C ALA A 34 -3.89 1.64 -15.52
N GLY A 35 -3.19 2.25 -14.56
CA GLY A 35 -3.73 2.56 -13.23
C GLY A 35 -4.09 1.33 -12.39
N THR A 36 -3.62 0.14 -12.79
CA THR A 36 -3.93 -1.13 -12.15
C THR A 36 -2.70 -1.68 -11.44
N PHE A 37 -2.93 -2.29 -10.28
CA PHE A 37 -1.89 -2.89 -9.45
C PHE A 37 -2.53 -3.95 -8.55
N GLU A 38 -1.72 -4.80 -7.95
CA GLU A 38 -2.21 -5.74 -6.94
C GLU A 38 -1.54 -5.49 -5.60
N VAL A 39 -2.33 -5.67 -4.53
CA VAL A 39 -1.83 -5.70 -3.16
C VAL A 39 -1.66 -7.18 -2.79
N VAL A 40 -0.43 -7.58 -2.47
CA VAL A 40 -0.08 -8.97 -2.17
C VAL A 40 -0.30 -9.25 -0.69
N ASN A 41 -1.04 -10.33 -0.39
CA ASN A 41 -1.28 -10.80 0.97
C ASN A 41 0.00 -11.42 1.57
N LYS A 42 0.94 -10.58 2.02
CA LYS A 42 2.17 -11.05 2.66
C LYS A 42 2.06 -11.08 4.17
N TRP A 43 1.38 -10.09 4.76
CA TRP A 43 1.44 -9.87 6.20
C TRP A 43 0.08 -9.97 6.89
N SER A 44 -1.00 -9.52 6.24
CA SER A 44 -2.33 -9.62 6.84
C SER A 44 -3.46 -9.58 5.81
N PRO A 45 -4.45 -10.49 5.90
CA PRO A 45 -5.59 -10.54 4.99
C PRO A 45 -6.68 -9.50 5.31
N LYS A 46 -6.53 -8.68 6.36
CA LYS A 46 -7.58 -7.75 6.80
C LYS A 46 -7.87 -6.71 5.71
N ALA A 47 -9.16 -6.51 5.42
CA ALA A 47 -9.63 -5.61 4.37
C ALA A 47 -9.03 -4.19 4.50
N ASP A 48 -8.93 -3.67 5.72
CA ASP A 48 -8.43 -2.31 5.95
C ASP A 48 -6.98 -2.11 5.53
N TYR A 49 -6.11 -3.13 5.69
CA TYR A 49 -4.73 -3.04 5.24
C TYR A 49 -4.61 -3.04 3.71
N PHE A 50 -5.46 -3.81 3.03
CA PHE A 50 -5.54 -3.78 1.57
C PHE A 50 -6.03 -2.43 1.07
N TRP A 51 -7.13 -1.92 1.61
CA TRP A 51 -7.66 -0.62 1.19
C TRP A 51 -6.74 0.55 1.53
N CYS A 52 -6.00 0.47 2.64
CA CYS A 52 -4.94 1.42 2.96
C CYS A 52 -3.81 1.38 1.93
N ALA A 53 -3.19 0.20 1.74
CA ALA A 53 -2.07 0.02 0.83
C ALA A 53 -2.45 0.42 -0.60
N ALA A 54 -3.65 0.02 -1.04
CA ALA A 54 -4.16 0.34 -2.36
C ALA A 54 -4.41 1.84 -2.53
N SER A 55 -4.92 2.53 -1.50
CA SER A 55 -5.13 3.99 -1.58
C SER A 55 -3.82 4.77 -1.63
N GLN A 56 -2.82 4.37 -0.84
CA GLN A 56 -1.48 4.97 -0.91
C GLN A 56 -0.84 4.74 -2.28
N ALA A 57 -0.97 3.52 -2.82
CA ALA A 57 -0.49 3.15 -4.13
C ALA A 57 -1.19 3.90 -5.29
N ALA A 58 -2.49 4.16 -5.18
CA ALA A 58 -3.24 4.95 -6.16
C ALA A 58 -2.78 6.41 -6.16
N LEU A 59 -2.62 7.03 -4.98
CA LEU A 59 -2.10 8.40 -4.85
C LEU A 59 -0.69 8.53 -5.44
N ALA A 60 0.20 7.59 -5.13
CA ALA A 60 1.56 7.55 -5.69
C ALA A 60 1.58 7.39 -7.22
N ARG A 61 0.50 6.87 -7.80
CA ARG A 61 0.31 6.70 -9.26
C ARG A 61 -0.51 7.83 -9.89
N GLY A 62 -0.76 8.92 -9.15
CA GLY A 62 -1.40 10.14 -9.67
C GLY A 62 -2.93 10.16 -9.57
N ALA A 63 -3.54 9.25 -8.81
CA ALA A 63 -4.97 9.37 -8.48
C ALA A 63 -5.21 10.55 -7.54
N SER A 64 -6.37 11.19 -7.66
CA SER A 64 -6.87 12.18 -6.70
C SER A 64 -7.53 11.50 -5.51
N HIS A 65 -7.60 12.20 -4.37
CA HIS A 65 -8.35 11.75 -3.19
C HIS A 65 -9.83 11.45 -3.47
N ARG A 66 -10.42 12.13 -4.46
CA ARG A 66 -11.83 11.95 -4.86
C ARG A 66 -12.04 10.80 -5.84
N ASP A 67 -10.97 10.32 -6.48
CA ASP A 67 -11.07 9.23 -7.44
C ASP A 67 -11.55 7.96 -6.75
N ARG A 68 -12.25 7.12 -7.51
CA ARG A 68 -12.73 5.83 -7.04
C ARG A 68 -11.68 4.76 -7.28
N LEU A 69 -11.45 3.94 -6.27
CA LEU A 69 -10.56 2.79 -6.29
C LEU A 69 -11.42 1.52 -6.25
N TYR A 70 -11.28 0.68 -7.27
CA TYR A 70 -12.12 -0.49 -7.49
C TYR A 70 -11.30 -1.77 -7.31
N VAL A 71 -11.94 -2.82 -6.79
CA VAL A 71 -11.44 -4.20 -6.91
C VAL A 71 -11.68 -4.67 -8.35
N SER A 72 -10.61 -4.81 -9.13
CA SER A 72 -10.65 -5.31 -10.52
C SER A 72 -10.52 -6.84 -10.59
N ALA A 73 -9.89 -7.46 -9.60
CA ALA A 73 -9.93 -8.91 -9.37
C ALA A 73 -9.94 -9.17 -7.87
N GLY A 74 -10.89 -10.00 -7.42
CA GLY A 74 -11.04 -10.33 -6.00
C GLY A 74 -9.85 -11.13 -5.45
N MET A 75 -9.82 -11.31 -4.13
CA MET A 75 -8.79 -12.10 -3.44
C MET A 75 -8.59 -13.46 -4.12
N GLY A 76 -7.39 -13.69 -4.66
CA GLY A 76 -7.04 -14.90 -5.42
C GLY A 76 -5.54 -15.01 -5.63
N PRO A 77 -5.06 -15.94 -6.48
CA PRO A 77 -3.63 -16.06 -6.79
C PRO A 77 -3.03 -14.75 -7.31
N SER A 78 -1.89 -14.36 -6.76
CA SER A 78 -1.12 -13.18 -7.21
C SER A 78 -0.58 -13.40 -8.62
N ARG A 79 -0.66 -12.36 -9.45
CA ARG A 79 -0.12 -12.39 -10.82
C ARG A 79 1.38 -12.12 -10.86
N THR A 80 1.92 -11.51 -9.81
CA THR A 80 3.32 -11.06 -9.76
C THR A 80 4.19 -11.83 -8.75
N VAL A 81 3.59 -12.51 -7.78
CA VAL A 81 4.30 -13.27 -6.74
C VAL A 81 3.79 -14.70 -6.71
N SER A 82 4.60 -15.63 -7.20
CA SER A 82 4.26 -17.06 -7.22
C SER A 82 3.95 -17.59 -5.82
N GLY A 83 2.86 -18.36 -5.70
CA GLY A 83 2.41 -18.96 -4.44
C GLY A 83 1.73 -18.00 -3.45
N ALA A 84 1.63 -16.71 -3.76
CA ALA A 84 0.95 -15.74 -2.92
C ALA A 84 -0.50 -15.49 -3.36
N GLN A 85 -1.31 -14.96 -2.45
CA GLN A 85 -2.61 -14.38 -2.78
C GLN A 85 -2.51 -12.86 -2.92
N ALA A 86 -3.36 -12.25 -3.73
CA ALA A 86 -3.46 -10.81 -3.90
C ALA A 86 -4.88 -10.37 -4.27
N VAL A 87 -5.12 -9.07 -4.17
CA VAL A 87 -6.31 -8.40 -4.70
C VAL A 87 -5.84 -7.38 -5.72
N ALA A 88 -6.40 -7.40 -6.92
CA ALA A 88 -6.12 -6.39 -7.93
C ALA A 88 -7.05 -5.20 -7.77
N PHE A 89 -6.47 -4.00 -7.81
CA PHE A 89 -7.17 -2.74 -7.75
C PHE A 89 -6.90 -1.90 -9.00
N THR A 90 -7.84 -1.01 -9.32
CA THR A 90 -7.64 0.03 -10.34
C THR A 90 -8.34 1.32 -9.96
N PHE A 91 -7.72 2.45 -10.32
CA PHE A 91 -8.37 3.78 -10.29
C PHE A 91 -8.70 4.29 -11.70
N ARG A 92 -8.50 3.45 -12.73
CA ARG A 92 -8.87 3.72 -14.13
C ARG A 92 -9.75 2.57 -14.64
N PRO A 93 -10.97 2.41 -14.10
CA PRO A 93 -11.84 1.30 -14.46
C PRO A 93 -12.29 1.38 -15.93
N GLY A 94 -12.36 0.23 -16.59
CA GLY A 94 -13.07 0.10 -17.87
C GLY A 94 -14.60 0.04 -17.69
N GLN A 95 -15.34 0.11 -18.79
CA GLN A 95 -16.81 0.10 -18.79
C GLN A 95 -17.42 -1.16 -18.13
N GLU A 96 -16.81 -2.33 -18.35
CA GLU A 96 -17.28 -3.58 -17.75
C GLU A 96 -17.20 -3.55 -16.21
N LEU A 97 -16.11 -2.99 -15.66
CA LEU A 97 -15.95 -2.89 -14.22
C LEU A 97 -16.90 -1.85 -13.62
N LEU A 98 -17.13 -0.74 -14.33
CA LEU A 98 -18.12 0.26 -13.96
C LEU A 98 -19.55 -0.32 -13.91
N ALA A 99 -19.91 -1.20 -14.85
CA ALA A 99 -21.20 -1.88 -14.85
C ALA A 99 -21.42 -2.78 -13.61
N ARG A 100 -20.34 -3.23 -12.97
CA ARG A 100 -20.37 -4.06 -11.76
C ARG A 100 -20.12 -3.25 -10.48
N ALA A 101 -20.03 -1.92 -10.59
CA ALA A 101 -19.63 -1.07 -9.48
C ALA A 101 -20.63 -1.18 -8.30
N SER A 102 -20.09 -1.50 -7.13
CA SER A 102 -20.84 -1.54 -5.88
C SER A 102 -20.06 -0.81 -4.80
N ASN A 103 -20.71 0.10 -4.08
CA ASN A 103 -20.11 0.70 -2.90
C ASN A 103 -19.85 -0.39 -1.85
N GLY A 104 -18.63 -0.44 -1.31
CA GLY A 104 -18.28 -1.45 -0.31
C GLY A 104 -16.78 -1.58 -0.06
N SER A 105 -16.43 -2.45 0.88
CA SER A 105 -15.03 -2.79 1.21
C SER A 105 -14.72 -4.27 1.06
N ASP A 106 -15.63 -5.04 0.47
CA ASP A 106 -15.43 -6.46 0.22
C ASP A 106 -14.33 -6.65 -0.83
N LEU A 107 -13.27 -7.37 -0.46
CA LEU A 107 -12.11 -7.66 -1.31
C LEU A 107 -12.35 -8.84 -2.26
N SER A 108 -13.39 -9.65 -2.03
CA SER A 108 -13.74 -10.79 -2.88
C SER A 108 -14.64 -10.38 -4.05
N ARG A 109 -15.37 -9.28 -3.90
CA ARG A 109 -16.35 -8.79 -4.87
C ARG A 109 -15.72 -7.85 -5.90
N VAL A 110 -15.60 -8.32 -7.14
CA VAL A 110 -15.22 -7.46 -8.28
C VAL A 110 -16.22 -6.31 -8.42
N GLY A 111 -15.69 -5.10 -8.62
CA GLY A 111 -16.48 -3.86 -8.67
C GLY A 111 -16.77 -3.23 -7.30
N SER A 112 -16.48 -3.92 -6.20
CA SER A 112 -16.45 -3.31 -4.87
C SER A 112 -15.49 -2.12 -4.89
N ASN A 113 -15.97 -0.95 -4.46
CA ASN A 113 -15.19 0.28 -4.58
C ASN A 113 -15.51 1.30 -3.50
N MET A 114 -14.54 2.19 -3.31
CA MET A 114 -14.60 3.35 -2.43
C MET A 114 -13.73 4.48 -2.98
N SER A 115 -13.83 5.69 -2.45
CA SER A 115 -12.89 6.75 -2.82
C SER A 115 -11.49 6.47 -2.26
N VAL A 116 -10.46 6.98 -2.93
CA VAL A 116 -9.08 6.93 -2.45
C VAL A 116 -8.96 7.54 -1.04
N GLN A 117 -9.71 8.61 -0.75
CA GLN A 117 -9.79 9.16 0.60
C GLN A 117 -10.42 8.19 1.61
N GLN A 118 -11.51 7.50 1.24
CA GLN A 118 -12.15 6.49 2.10
C GLN A 118 -11.19 5.34 2.44
N GLY A 119 -10.43 4.84 1.47
CA GLY A 119 -9.44 3.79 1.72
C GLY A 119 -8.22 4.31 2.49
N LYS A 120 -7.77 5.54 2.25
CA LYS A 120 -6.70 6.17 3.05
C LYS A 120 -7.07 6.28 4.54
N ARG A 121 -8.35 6.52 4.87
CA ARG A 121 -8.83 6.53 6.27
C ARG A 121 -8.75 5.16 6.97
N ARG A 122 -8.60 4.06 6.21
CA ARG A 122 -8.37 2.71 6.74
C ARG A 122 -6.91 2.42 7.03
N CYS A 123 -6.00 3.33 6.65
CA CYS A 123 -4.67 3.30 7.17
C CYS A 123 -4.77 3.52 8.67
N VAL A 124 -4.57 2.44 9.43
CA VAL A 124 -4.50 2.48 10.89
C VAL A 124 -3.50 3.59 11.23
N ARG A 125 -3.98 4.65 11.89
CA ARG A 125 -3.14 5.58 12.64
C ARG A 125 -2.30 4.67 13.54
N GLU A 126 -1.00 4.57 13.30
CA GLU A 126 -0.04 3.78 14.10
C GLU A 126 -0.60 3.63 15.50
N LEU A 127 -1.08 2.42 15.82
CA LEU A 127 -1.29 2.05 17.21
C LEU A 127 0.12 1.84 17.73
N ASP A 128 0.78 2.96 18.01
CA ASP A 128 1.89 3.03 18.93
C ASP A 128 1.39 2.53 20.28
N GLY A 129 1.77 1.29 20.53
CA GLY A 129 2.02 0.69 21.82
C GLY A 129 3.11 -0.32 21.58
#